data_AF-A0A811SFR3-F1
#
_entry.id   AF-A0A811SFR3-F1
#
_cell.length_a   1.000
_cell.length_b   1.000
_cell.length_c   1.000
_cell.angle_alpha   90.00
_cell.angle_beta   90.00
_cell.angle_gamma   90.00
#
_symmetry.space_group_name_H-M   'P 1'
#
loop_
_entity.id
_entity.type
_entity.pdbx_description
1 polymer ?
#
loop_
_entity_poly.entity_id
_entity_poly.type
_entity_poly.pdbx_seq_one_letter_code
_entity_poly.pdbx_strand_id
1 'polypeptide(L)'
;MVAVQEETLMPIVPGEGPFGMIICPSRELAKQTYDVIEQFLIPLKEAGYLEIRPLLCIGGVDMRTQLDVLKKGVHIVVATPGRLKDLLAKKKMNLDNCRYLTLDEADRLVDLGFEDDIKEVFDHFKDQRQTLLFSATMPQKIQNFAKNALVKPVTVNVGRAGAANLDVIQEVEYVKEDARIIYLLECLQKTPPPVLIFCENKADVDYIHEYLLLKGVEAVAIHGGKDQEERQNAIDSFKTGRKDVLVATDVGGY
;
A
#
# COMPACT_ATOMS: atom_id res chain seq x y z
N MET A 1 -9.42 10.82 -15.81
CA MET A 1 -10.56 11.52 -16.49
C MET A 1 -10.67 12.97 -16.05
N VAL A 2 -10.96 13.31 -14.79
CA VAL A 2 -11.13 14.71 -14.36
C VAL A 2 -9.88 15.57 -14.60
N ALA A 3 -8.69 15.07 -14.25
CA ALA A 3 -7.44 15.79 -14.52
C ALA A 3 -7.22 16.13 -16.01
N VAL A 4 -7.68 15.27 -16.92
CA VAL A 4 -7.61 15.52 -18.39
C VAL A 4 -8.60 16.60 -18.80
N GLN A 5 -9.81 16.58 -18.26
CA GLN A 5 -10.80 17.61 -18.52
C GLN A 5 -10.31 18.98 -18.05
N GLU A 6 -9.74 19.06 -16.84
CA GLU A 6 -9.21 20.30 -16.29
C GLU A 6 -8.02 20.81 -17.13
N GLU A 7 -7.01 19.97 -17.43
CA GLU A 7 -5.88 20.40 -18.27
C GLU A 7 -6.34 20.89 -19.66
N THR A 8 -7.46 20.36 -20.17
CA THR A 8 -8.06 20.78 -21.45
C THR A 8 -8.78 22.14 -21.35
N LEU A 9 -9.46 22.41 -20.23
CA LEU A 9 -10.23 23.64 -20.04
C LEU A 9 -9.38 24.80 -19.51
N MET A 10 -8.50 24.52 -18.55
CA MET A 10 -7.59 25.45 -17.90
C MET A 10 -6.32 24.71 -17.45
N PRO A 11 -5.21 24.83 -18.21
CA PRO A 11 -3.98 24.09 -17.91
C PRO A 11 -3.42 24.41 -16.52
N ILE A 12 -3.04 23.38 -15.77
CA ILE A 12 -2.43 23.55 -14.45
C ILE A 12 -1.09 24.25 -14.58
N VAL A 13 -0.94 25.35 -13.86
CA VAL A 13 0.33 26.06 -13.77
C VAL A 13 1.09 25.71 -12.48
N PRO A 14 2.41 25.99 -12.41
CA PRO A 14 3.21 25.67 -11.24
C PRO A 14 2.68 26.38 -9.99
N GLY A 15 2.51 25.63 -8.90
CA GLY A 15 2.09 26.18 -7.62
C GLY A 15 0.58 26.23 -7.38
N GLU A 16 -0.26 25.66 -8.24
CA GLU A 16 -1.72 25.55 -8.00
C GLU A 16 -2.13 24.31 -7.17
N GLY A 17 -1.21 23.36 -7.02
CA GLY A 17 -1.48 22.10 -6.34
C GLY A 17 -2.18 21.06 -7.24
N PRO A 18 -2.24 19.80 -6.80
CA PRO A 18 -2.83 18.71 -7.58
C PRO A 18 -4.36 18.75 -7.54
N PHE A 19 -5.01 18.16 -8.55
CA PHE A 19 -6.45 17.89 -8.53
C PHE A 19 -6.80 16.63 -7.75
N GLY A 20 -5.93 15.61 -7.82
CA GLY A 20 -6.10 14.33 -7.15
C GLY A 20 -4.95 14.03 -6.20
N MET A 21 -5.28 13.61 -4.98
CA MET A 21 -4.34 13.16 -3.97
C MET A 21 -4.70 11.74 -3.52
N ILE A 22 -3.70 10.87 -3.45
CA ILE A 22 -3.83 9.50 -2.92
C ILE A 22 -2.80 9.33 -1.81
N ILE A 23 -3.26 8.99 -0.61
CA ILE A 23 -2.42 8.74 0.56
C ILE A 23 -2.42 7.24 0.85
N CYS A 24 -1.23 6.64 0.88
CA CYS A 24 -1.00 5.22 1.15
C CYS A 24 -0.15 5.05 2.43
N PRO A 25 -0.32 3.96 3.20
CA PRO A 25 0.41 3.72 4.45
C PRO A 25 1.89 3.39 4.24
N SER A 26 2.25 2.81 3.10
CA SER A 26 3.61 2.32 2.82
C SER A 26 4.17 2.91 1.53
N ARG A 27 5.51 2.88 1.41
CA ARG A 27 6.24 3.32 0.21
C ARG A 27 5.94 2.39 -0.96
N GLU A 28 5.79 1.11 -0.67
CA GLU A 28 5.53 0.03 -1.60
C GLU A 28 4.15 0.18 -2.23
N LEU A 29 3.10 0.40 -1.43
CA LEU A 29 1.74 0.59 -1.93
C LEU A 29 1.62 1.90 -2.74
N ALA A 30 2.25 2.97 -2.26
CA ALA A 30 2.31 4.24 -3.00
C ALA A 30 2.98 4.06 -4.36
N LYS A 31 4.09 3.30 -4.44
CA LYS A 31 4.77 3.01 -5.70
C LYS A 31 3.89 2.17 -6.64
N GLN A 32 3.25 1.11 -6.13
CA GLN A 32 2.34 0.28 -6.93
C GLN A 32 1.18 1.09 -7.51
N THR A 33 0.56 1.93 -6.70
CA THR A 33 -0.52 2.84 -7.13
C THR A 33 -0.02 3.81 -8.20
N TYR A 34 1.16 4.40 -8.01
CA TYR A 34 1.77 5.29 -9.00
C TYR A 34 2.06 4.57 -10.33
N ASP A 35 2.63 3.37 -10.28
CA ASP A 35 2.93 2.57 -11.47
C ASP A 35 1.64 2.22 -12.25
N VAL A 36 0.54 1.93 -11.54
CA VAL A 36 -0.78 1.72 -12.15
C VAL A 36 -1.29 3.01 -12.81
N ILE A 37 -1.15 4.16 -12.17
CA ILE A 37 -1.53 5.45 -12.76
C ILE A 37 -0.75 5.70 -14.05
N GLU A 38 0.56 5.50 -14.05
CA GLU A 38 1.40 5.62 -15.25
C GLU A 38 0.89 4.73 -16.40
N GLN A 39 0.51 3.49 -16.11
CA GLN A 39 -0.08 2.58 -17.10
C GLN A 39 -1.37 3.13 -17.73
N PHE A 40 -2.22 3.80 -16.94
CA PHE A 40 -3.42 4.47 -17.47
C PHE A 40 -3.09 5.72 -18.30
N LEU A 41 -1.94 6.37 -18.07
CA LEU A 41 -1.54 7.58 -18.79
C LEU A 41 -0.89 7.28 -20.15
N ILE A 42 -0.23 6.13 -20.30
CA ILE A 42 0.40 5.70 -21.57
C ILE A 42 -0.57 5.80 -22.76
N PRO A 43 -1.75 5.14 -22.76
CA PRO A 43 -2.65 5.17 -23.90
C PRO A 43 -3.24 6.58 -24.15
N LEU A 44 -3.39 7.40 -23.11
CA LEU A 44 -3.84 8.79 -23.26
C LEU A 44 -2.81 9.62 -24.01
N LYS A 45 -1.52 9.45 -23.68
CA LYS A 45 -0.42 10.12 -24.36
C LYS A 45 -0.29 9.66 -25.81
N GLU A 46 -0.42 8.36 -26.07
CA GLU A 46 -0.39 7.79 -27.43
C GLU A 46 -1.55 8.29 -28.29
N ALA A 47 -2.73 8.50 -27.70
CA ALA A 47 -3.89 9.07 -28.37
C ALA A 47 -3.82 10.60 -28.55
N GLY A 48 -2.72 11.25 -28.14
CA GLY A 48 -2.49 12.69 -28.34
C GLY A 48 -3.24 13.60 -27.36
N TYR A 49 -3.72 13.08 -26.23
CA TYR A 49 -4.27 13.92 -25.16
C TYR A 49 -3.16 14.73 -24.48
N LEU A 50 -3.57 15.79 -23.77
CA LEU A 50 -2.67 16.64 -22.99
C LEU A 50 -1.94 15.82 -21.91
N GLU A 51 -0.70 16.22 -21.62
CA GLU A 51 0.15 15.51 -20.68
C GLU A 51 -0.35 15.67 -19.24
N ILE A 52 -0.81 14.56 -18.67
CA ILE A 52 -1.06 14.46 -17.22
C ILE A 52 0.23 14.13 -16.51
N ARG A 53 0.53 14.92 -15.48
CA ARG A 53 1.78 14.90 -14.72
C ARG A 53 1.51 14.34 -13.32
N PRO A 54 1.68 13.04 -13.06
CA PRO A 54 1.61 12.47 -11.73
C PRO A 54 2.93 12.68 -10.96
N LEU A 55 2.88 12.58 -9.64
CA LEU A 55 4.04 12.71 -8.76
C LEU A 55 3.99 11.67 -7.65
N LEU A 56 5.08 10.91 -7.50
CA LEU A 56 5.31 10.01 -6.37
C LEU A 56 6.03 10.74 -5.24
N CYS A 57 5.34 10.91 -4.12
CA CYS A 57 5.76 11.66 -2.95
C CYS A 57 5.99 10.74 -1.73
N ILE A 58 7.10 10.01 -1.78
CA ILE A 58 7.51 9.09 -0.70
C ILE A 58 8.93 9.39 -0.23
N GLY A 59 9.30 8.89 0.96
CA GLY A 59 10.68 8.95 1.44
C GLY A 59 11.64 8.20 0.50
N GLY A 60 12.93 8.54 0.54
CA GLY A 60 13.99 7.87 -0.23
C GLY A 60 13.93 8.01 -1.75
N VAL A 61 13.08 8.89 -2.28
CA VAL A 61 13.09 9.32 -3.70
C VAL A 61 13.87 10.62 -3.82
N ASP A 62 14.61 10.79 -4.92
CA ASP A 62 15.40 12.00 -5.18
C ASP A 62 14.51 13.26 -5.20
N MET A 63 14.88 14.23 -4.37
CA MET A 63 14.13 15.48 -4.21
C MET A 63 14.20 16.35 -5.46
N ARG A 64 15.29 16.29 -6.24
CA ARG A 64 15.42 17.12 -7.46
C ARG A 64 14.39 16.71 -8.49
N THR A 65 14.26 15.40 -8.73
CA THR A 65 13.26 14.84 -9.64
C THR A 65 11.83 15.25 -9.23
N GLN A 66 11.51 15.21 -7.93
CA GLN A 66 10.21 15.68 -7.42
C GLN A 66 9.98 17.18 -7.69
N LEU A 67 10.99 18.01 -7.43
CA LEU A 67 10.89 19.46 -7.62
C LEU A 67 10.72 19.85 -9.09
N ASP A 68 11.31 19.11 -10.03
CA ASP A 68 11.19 19.42 -11.44
C ASP A 68 9.79 19.12 -12.00
N VAL A 69 9.09 18.11 -11.48
CA VAL A 69 7.66 17.89 -11.76
C VAL A 69 6.83 19.02 -11.17
N LEU A 70 7.08 19.41 -9.91
CA LEU A 70 6.34 20.49 -9.25
C LEU A 70 6.46 21.82 -9.98
N LYS A 71 7.64 22.13 -10.54
CA LYS A 71 7.90 23.32 -11.37
C LYS A 71 7.13 23.33 -12.69
N LYS A 72 6.60 22.20 -13.15
CA LYS A 72 5.76 22.11 -14.36
C LYS A 72 4.25 22.12 -14.03
N GLY A 73 3.89 22.12 -12.75
CA GLY A 73 2.52 21.85 -12.30
C GLY A 73 2.26 20.34 -12.21
N VAL A 74 1.51 19.95 -11.18
CA VAL A 74 1.22 18.54 -10.85
C VAL A 74 -0.28 18.32 -10.87
N HIS A 75 -0.73 17.20 -11.45
CA HIS A 75 -2.17 16.89 -11.54
C HIS A 75 -2.59 15.88 -10.47
N ILE A 76 -1.76 14.86 -10.25
CA ILE A 76 -2.05 13.74 -9.38
C ILE A 76 -0.84 13.52 -8.47
N VAL A 77 -1.07 13.38 -7.17
CA VAL A 77 -0.01 13.04 -6.22
C VAL A 77 -0.36 11.74 -5.53
N VAL A 78 0.59 10.81 -5.49
CA VAL A 78 0.54 9.61 -4.66
C VAL A 78 1.59 9.76 -3.57
N ALA A 79 1.20 9.67 -2.29
CA ALA A 79 2.10 10.02 -1.20
C ALA A 79 1.98 9.11 0.03
N THR A 80 3.05 9.09 0.83
CA THR A 80 2.96 8.64 2.24
C THR A 80 2.76 9.86 3.17
N PRO A 81 2.00 9.71 4.28
CA PRO A 81 1.61 10.83 5.14
C PRO A 81 2.76 11.72 5.60
N GLY A 82 3.81 11.13 6.19
CA GLY A 82 4.93 11.90 6.72
C GLY A 82 5.69 12.72 5.67
N ARG A 83 5.85 12.18 4.45
CA ARG A 83 6.52 12.90 3.36
C ARG A 83 5.64 14.02 2.81
N LEU A 84 4.34 13.77 2.66
CA LEU A 84 3.37 14.77 2.21
C LEU A 84 3.32 15.95 3.18
N LYS A 85 3.20 15.67 4.49
CA LYS A 85 3.23 16.67 5.55
C LYS A 85 4.47 17.56 5.45
N ASP A 86 5.66 16.98 5.29
CA ASP A 86 6.91 17.73 5.18
C ASP A 86 6.90 18.71 3.98
N LEU A 87 6.37 18.30 2.82
CA LEU A 87 6.29 19.16 1.64
C LEU A 87 5.32 20.32 1.83
N LEU A 88 4.17 20.06 2.48
CA LEU A 88 3.15 21.06 2.77
C LEU A 88 3.66 22.08 3.80
N ALA A 89 4.25 21.61 4.90
CA ALA A 89 4.83 22.45 5.95
C ALA A 89 5.93 23.38 5.40
N LYS A 90 6.77 22.86 4.47
CA LYS A 90 7.82 23.64 3.79
C LYS A 90 7.30 24.51 2.64
N LYS A 91 5.99 24.54 2.40
CA LYS A 91 5.33 25.28 1.31
C LYS A 91 5.93 24.98 -0.07
N LYS A 92 6.39 23.73 -0.29
CA LYS A 92 6.88 23.24 -1.59
C LYS A 92 5.73 22.83 -2.51
N MET A 93 4.57 22.55 -1.94
CA MET A 93 3.32 22.21 -2.58
C MET A 93 2.18 22.81 -1.73
N ASN A 94 1.03 23.07 -2.34
CA ASN A 94 -0.24 23.33 -1.64
C ASN A 94 -1.33 22.41 -2.22
N LEU A 95 -2.52 22.44 -1.62
CA LEU A 95 -3.67 21.62 -2.00
C LEU A 95 -4.86 22.47 -2.44
N ASP A 96 -4.60 23.68 -2.93
CA ASP A 96 -5.63 24.67 -3.23
C ASP A 96 -6.61 24.15 -4.30
N ASN A 97 -6.10 23.50 -5.35
CA ASN A 97 -6.92 22.91 -6.41
C ASN A 97 -7.36 21.46 -6.15
N CYS A 98 -7.09 20.89 -4.97
CA CYS A 98 -7.32 19.47 -4.73
C CYS A 98 -8.80 19.16 -4.52
N ARG A 99 -9.42 18.55 -5.54
CA ARG A 99 -10.85 18.19 -5.54
C ARG A 99 -11.10 16.75 -5.09
N TYR A 100 -10.12 15.87 -5.24
CA TYR A 100 -10.23 14.45 -4.89
C TYR A 100 -9.13 14.05 -3.91
N LEU A 101 -9.53 13.44 -2.80
CA LEU A 101 -8.62 12.82 -1.84
C LEU A 101 -8.99 11.36 -1.69
N THR A 102 -8.01 10.47 -1.77
CA THR A 102 -8.15 9.04 -1.48
C THR A 102 -7.27 8.67 -0.30
N LEU A 103 -7.85 8.03 0.71
CA LEU A 103 -7.15 7.36 1.79
C LEU A 103 -7.20 5.86 1.52
N ASP A 104 -6.08 5.29 1.10
CA ASP A 104 -5.97 3.86 0.81
C ASP A 104 -5.46 3.10 2.04
N GLU A 105 -5.95 1.87 2.23
CA GLU A 105 -5.70 1.04 3.42
C GLU A 105 -5.80 1.83 4.75
N ALA A 106 -6.96 2.47 5.00
CA ALA A 106 -7.14 3.37 6.13
C ALA A 106 -6.95 2.69 7.50
N ASP A 107 -7.22 1.39 7.60
CA ASP A 107 -6.89 0.57 8.76
C ASP A 107 -5.39 0.56 9.03
N ARG A 108 -4.57 0.32 8.01
CA ARG A 108 -3.11 0.38 8.13
C ARG A 108 -2.61 1.79 8.46
N LEU A 109 -3.18 2.83 7.86
CA LEU A 109 -2.83 4.22 8.17
C LEU A 109 -3.02 4.52 9.66
N VAL A 110 -4.13 4.05 10.22
CA VAL A 110 -4.49 4.26 11.63
C VAL A 110 -3.66 3.38 12.57
N ASP A 111 -3.36 2.15 12.19
CA ASP A 111 -2.53 1.22 12.98
C ASP A 111 -1.08 1.69 13.08
N LEU A 112 -0.54 2.28 12.01
CA LEU A 112 0.79 2.89 11.99
C LEU A 112 0.84 4.28 12.67
N GLY A 113 -0.29 4.77 13.18
CA GLY A 113 -0.35 6.03 13.91
C GLY A 113 -0.31 7.30 13.05
N PHE A 114 -0.60 7.21 11.74
CA PHE A 114 -0.60 8.38 10.85
C PHE A 114 -1.84 9.26 10.96
N GLU A 115 -2.72 9.03 11.94
CA GLU A 115 -3.96 9.78 12.11
C GLU A 115 -3.72 11.29 12.23
N ASP A 116 -2.74 11.68 13.04
CA ASP A 116 -2.45 13.09 13.28
C ASP A 116 -1.76 13.75 12.08
N ASP A 117 -0.88 13.02 11.39
CA ASP A 117 -0.27 13.47 10.13
C ASP A 117 -1.35 13.74 9.06
N ILE A 118 -2.36 12.86 8.96
CA ILE A 118 -3.46 13.02 8.00
C ILE A 118 -4.36 14.19 8.38
N LYS A 119 -4.64 14.41 9.68
CA LYS A 119 -5.41 15.58 10.13
C LYS A 119 -4.69 16.88 9.78
N GLU A 120 -3.37 16.95 9.97
CA GLU A 120 -2.59 18.14 9.59
C GLU A 120 -2.61 18.37 8.08
N VAL A 121 -2.60 17.30 7.27
CA VAL A 121 -2.81 17.41 5.82
C VAL A 121 -4.22 17.97 5.50
N PHE A 122 -5.25 17.63 6.28
CA PHE A 122 -6.60 18.16 6.07
C PHE A 122 -6.69 19.67 6.27
N ASP A 123 -5.88 20.24 7.16
CA ASP A 123 -5.84 21.67 7.44
C ASP A 123 -5.28 22.50 6.26
N HIS A 124 -4.63 21.84 5.29
CA HIS A 124 -4.08 22.50 4.10
C HIS A 124 -5.09 22.63 2.95
N PHE A 125 -6.28 22.03 3.05
CA PHE A 125 -7.33 22.18 2.05
C PHE A 125 -8.16 23.44 2.30
N LYS A 126 -8.31 24.28 1.27
CA LYS A 126 -9.11 25.52 1.35
C LYS A 126 -10.57 25.32 0.99
N ASP A 127 -10.82 24.40 0.07
CA ASP A 127 -12.13 24.16 -0.51
C ASP A 127 -12.68 22.78 -0.12
N GLN A 128 -13.99 22.62 -0.35
CA GLN A 128 -14.62 21.31 -0.26
C GLN A 128 -14.04 20.37 -1.33
N ARG A 129 -13.80 19.12 -0.91
CA ARG A 129 -13.28 18.03 -1.73
C ARG A 129 -14.15 16.79 -1.59
N GLN A 130 -14.10 15.91 -2.58
CA GLN A 130 -14.60 14.55 -2.45
C GLN A 130 -13.51 13.67 -1.84
N THR A 131 -13.82 13.02 -0.72
CA THR A 131 -12.91 12.08 -0.06
C THR A 131 -13.40 10.65 -0.26
N LEU A 132 -12.51 9.77 -0.71
CA LEU A 132 -12.69 8.33 -0.78
C LEU A 132 -11.83 7.70 0.33
N LEU A 133 -12.38 6.70 1.02
CA LEU A 133 -11.68 5.95 2.05
C LEU A 133 -11.87 4.47 1.74
N PHE A 134 -10.75 3.78 1.53
CA PHE A 134 -10.69 2.34 1.32
C PHE A 134 -10.09 1.69 2.56
N SER A 135 -10.73 0.62 3.04
CA SER A 135 -10.25 -0.14 4.19
C SER A 135 -10.79 -1.55 4.14
N ALA A 136 -9.95 -2.53 4.49
CA ALA A 136 -10.35 -3.93 4.52
C ALA A 136 -11.17 -4.24 5.77
N THR A 137 -10.85 -3.57 6.89
CA THR A 137 -11.51 -3.75 8.18
C THR A 137 -12.19 -2.47 8.63
N MET A 138 -13.17 -2.59 9.54
CA MET A 138 -13.92 -1.43 10.04
C MET A 138 -14.17 -1.50 11.55
N PRO A 139 -13.11 -1.68 12.39
CA PRO A 139 -13.27 -1.61 13.83
C PRO A 139 -13.64 -0.18 14.28
N GLN A 140 -14.06 -0.02 15.54
CA GLN A 140 -14.57 1.26 16.05
C GLN A 140 -13.60 2.43 15.83
N LYS A 141 -12.28 2.17 15.90
CA LYS A 141 -11.23 3.16 15.65
C LYS A 141 -11.30 3.70 14.20
N ILE A 142 -11.43 2.83 13.21
CA ILE A 142 -11.55 3.21 11.79
C ILE A 142 -12.88 3.89 11.51
N GLN A 143 -13.98 3.43 12.13
CA GLN A 143 -15.27 4.11 12.02
C GLN A 143 -15.21 5.55 12.53
N ASN A 144 -14.53 5.78 13.65
CA ASN A 144 -14.35 7.12 14.21
C ASN A 144 -13.47 7.98 13.30
N PHE A 145 -12.38 7.41 12.76
CA PHE A 145 -11.53 8.08 11.78
C PHE A 145 -12.33 8.47 10.52
N ALA A 146 -13.12 7.56 9.96
CA ALA A 146 -13.95 7.80 8.79
C ALA A 146 -14.99 8.90 9.01
N LYS A 147 -15.61 8.97 10.20
CA LYS A 147 -16.54 10.06 10.56
C LYS A 147 -15.89 11.44 10.54
N ASN A 148 -14.60 11.52 10.88
CA ASN A 148 -13.85 12.78 10.86
C ASN A 148 -13.32 13.12 9.45
N ALA A 149 -12.94 12.10 8.67
CA ALA A 149 -12.37 12.28 7.34
C ALA A 149 -13.41 12.51 6.22
N LEU A 150 -14.65 12.05 6.41
CA LEU A 150 -15.69 12.01 5.37
C LEU A 150 -16.91 12.87 5.73
N VAL A 151 -17.53 13.48 4.72
CA VAL A 151 -18.79 14.23 4.85
C VAL A 151 -19.92 13.43 4.22
N LYS A 152 -20.86 12.93 5.04
CA LYS A 152 -22.03 12.14 4.61
C LYS A 152 -21.67 11.06 3.56
N PRO A 153 -20.76 10.12 3.86
CA PRO A 153 -20.28 9.17 2.88
C PRO A 153 -21.37 8.15 2.49
N VAL A 154 -21.28 7.66 1.25
CA VAL A 154 -21.97 6.44 0.83
C VAL A 154 -21.06 5.26 1.12
N THR A 155 -21.53 4.31 1.93
CA THR A 155 -20.78 3.10 2.25
C THR A 155 -21.06 2.03 1.21
N VAL A 156 -20.01 1.57 0.54
CA VAL A 156 -20.06 0.43 -0.38
C VAL A 156 -19.30 -0.72 0.27
N ASN A 157 -20.03 -1.76 0.65
CA ASN A 157 -19.44 -2.98 1.22
C ASN A 157 -19.47 -4.07 0.15
N VAL A 158 -18.30 -4.58 -0.20
CA VAL A 158 -18.15 -5.77 -1.05
C VAL A 158 -17.99 -6.97 -0.13
N GLY A 159 -18.97 -7.87 -0.13
CA GLY A 159 -19.05 -8.97 0.84
C GLY A 159 -19.64 -8.55 2.20
N ARG A 160 -19.48 -9.40 3.22
CA ARG A 160 -19.86 -9.07 4.61
C ARG A 160 -18.68 -8.40 5.30
N ALA A 161 -18.88 -7.18 5.83
CA ALA A 161 -17.87 -6.49 6.61
C ALA A 161 -17.40 -7.37 7.79
N GLY A 162 -16.09 -7.63 7.85
CA GLY A 162 -15.48 -8.48 8.89
C GLY A 162 -15.67 -10.00 8.70
N ALA A 163 -16.31 -10.44 7.62
CA ALA A 163 -16.29 -11.86 7.26
C ALA A 163 -15.03 -12.16 6.45
N ALA A 164 -14.38 -13.29 6.75
CA ALA A 164 -13.40 -13.87 5.86
C ALA A 164 -13.96 -13.97 4.43
N ASN A 165 -13.11 -13.75 3.43
CA ASN A 165 -13.50 -13.95 2.04
C ASN A 165 -14.08 -15.37 1.89
N LEU A 166 -15.32 -15.48 1.40
CA LEU A 166 -15.99 -16.77 1.22
C LEU A 166 -15.26 -17.69 0.23
N ASP A 167 -14.42 -17.12 -0.63
CA ASP A 167 -13.58 -17.86 -1.56
C ASP A 167 -12.32 -18.46 -0.89
N VAL A 168 -12.07 -18.11 0.38
CA VAL A 168 -10.95 -18.66 1.17
C VAL A 168 -11.49 -19.71 2.12
N ILE A 169 -11.11 -20.96 1.88
CA ILE A 169 -11.38 -22.08 2.79
C ILE A 169 -10.49 -21.89 4.03
N GLN A 170 -11.10 -21.88 5.22
CA GLN A 170 -10.39 -21.78 6.50
C GLN A 170 -10.58 -23.05 7.29
N GLU A 171 -9.47 -23.70 7.63
CA GLU A 171 -9.44 -24.93 8.42
C GLU A 171 -8.61 -24.71 9.68
N VAL A 172 -9.11 -25.17 10.83
CA VAL A 172 -8.44 -25.02 12.12
C VAL A 172 -8.08 -26.38 12.69
N GLU A 173 -6.79 -26.67 12.59
CA GLU A 173 -6.03 -27.79 13.13
C GLU A 173 -5.71 -27.73 14.63
N TYR A 174 -6.32 -28.54 15.51
CA TYR A 174 -5.77 -28.71 16.86
C TYR A 174 -4.62 -29.72 16.86
N VAL A 175 -3.39 -29.22 16.97
CA VAL A 175 -2.16 -30.03 16.95
C VAL A 175 -1.36 -29.77 18.23
N LYS A 176 -0.75 -30.81 18.80
CA LYS A 176 0.19 -30.64 19.91
C LYS A 176 1.43 -29.90 19.42
N GLU A 177 2.03 -29.09 20.30
CA GLU A 177 3.17 -28.23 19.95
C GLU A 177 4.36 -29.01 19.37
N ASP A 178 4.68 -30.16 19.97
CA ASP A 178 5.74 -31.08 19.53
C ASP A 178 5.46 -31.76 18.18
N ALA A 179 4.19 -31.87 17.78
CA ALA A 179 3.77 -32.46 16.51
C ALA A 179 3.58 -31.43 15.39
N ARG A 180 3.59 -30.12 15.70
CA ARG A 180 3.23 -29.05 14.75
C ARG A 180 4.07 -29.06 13.48
N ILE A 181 5.38 -29.29 13.59
CA ILE A 181 6.29 -29.26 12.43
C ILE A 181 6.16 -30.49 11.54
N ILE A 182 5.84 -31.65 12.12
CA ILE A 182 5.57 -32.88 11.36
C ILE A 182 4.25 -32.71 10.61
N TYR A 183 3.24 -32.20 11.31
CA TYR A 183 1.93 -31.91 10.73
C TYR A 183 2.00 -30.88 9.59
N LEU A 184 2.88 -29.88 9.69
CA LEU A 184 3.14 -28.93 8.61
C LEU A 184 3.60 -29.61 7.32
N LEU A 185 4.48 -30.62 7.41
CA LEU A 185 4.88 -31.39 6.21
C LEU A 185 3.71 -32.14 5.59
N GLU A 186 2.81 -32.71 6.40
CA GLU A 186 1.60 -33.37 5.90
C GLU A 186 0.68 -32.38 5.18
N CYS A 187 0.58 -31.14 5.68
CA CYS A 187 -0.16 -30.07 5.00
C CYS A 187 0.47 -29.71 3.64
N LEU A 188 1.80 -29.60 3.58
CA LEU A 188 2.52 -29.30 2.34
C LEU A 188 2.38 -30.42 1.30
N GLN A 189 2.17 -31.67 1.71
CA GLN A 189 1.89 -32.76 0.76
C GLN A 189 0.51 -32.65 0.11
N LYS A 190 -0.45 -31.98 0.76
CA LYS A 190 -1.82 -31.78 0.26
C LYS A 190 -2.00 -30.45 -0.46
N THR A 191 -1.02 -29.55 -0.36
CA THR A 191 -1.12 -28.16 -0.83
C THR A 191 -0.07 -27.91 -1.90
N PRO A 192 -0.46 -27.67 -3.17
CA PRO A 192 0.51 -27.43 -4.23
C PRO A 192 1.22 -26.07 -4.04
N PRO A 193 2.48 -25.95 -4.47
CA PRO A 193 3.15 -24.65 -4.47
C PRO A 193 2.49 -23.66 -5.44
N PRO A 194 2.58 -22.35 -5.16
CA PRO A 194 3.35 -21.72 -4.07
C PRO A 194 2.61 -21.71 -2.72
N VAL A 195 3.33 -21.95 -1.61
CA VAL A 195 2.77 -21.93 -0.24
C VAL A 195 3.43 -20.84 0.62
N LEU A 196 2.62 -20.08 1.36
CA LEU A 196 3.06 -19.13 2.39
C LEU A 196 2.81 -19.71 3.78
N ILE A 197 3.84 -19.66 4.64
CA ILE A 197 3.76 -20.08 6.04
C ILE A 197 4.06 -18.87 6.91
N PHE A 198 3.11 -18.49 7.76
CA PHE A 198 3.28 -17.40 8.71
C PHE A 198 3.62 -17.92 10.11
N CYS A 199 4.64 -17.32 10.70
CA CYS A 199 5.11 -17.60 12.06
C CYS A 199 5.04 -16.34 12.91
N GLU A 200 4.94 -16.50 14.23
CA GLU A 200 4.81 -15.36 15.14
C GLU A 200 6.14 -14.59 15.29
N ASN A 201 7.26 -15.32 15.39
CA ASN A 201 8.56 -14.72 15.67
C ASN A 201 9.65 -15.18 14.69
N LYS A 202 10.77 -14.45 14.70
CA LYS A 202 11.92 -14.68 13.80
C LYS A 202 12.56 -16.06 14.00
N ALA A 203 12.63 -16.53 15.24
CA ALA A 203 13.25 -17.81 15.57
C ALA A 203 12.46 -18.98 14.98
N ASP A 204 11.12 -18.91 15.02
CA ASP A 204 10.24 -19.91 14.41
C ASP A 204 10.38 -19.94 12.88
N VAL A 205 10.54 -18.76 12.25
CA VAL A 205 10.80 -18.69 10.81
C VAL A 205 12.09 -19.41 10.45
N ASP A 206 13.19 -19.10 11.14
CA ASP A 206 14.49 -19.73 10.89
C ASP A 206 14.44 -21.24 11.16
N TYR A 207 13.79 -21.66 12.26
CA TYR A 207 13.64 -23.08 12.62
C TYR A 207 12.84 -23.86 11.58
N ILE A 208 11.68 -23.35 11.16
CA ILE A 208 10.85 -24.01 10.14
C ILE A 208 11.58 -24.01 8.79
N HIS A 209 12.24 -22.92 8.42
CA HIS A 209 12.99 -22.84 7.17
C HIS A 209 14.12 -23.88 7.11
N GLU A 210 14.94 -23.98 8.16
CA GLU A 210 16.02 -24.97 8.23
C GLU A 210 15.47 -26.40 8.17
N TYR A 211 14.38 -26.68 8.90
CA TYR A 211 13.76 -27.99 8.89
C TYR A 211 13.21 -28.37 7.50
N LEU A 212 12.56 -27.43 6.81
CA LEU A 212 12.06 -27.64 5.44
C LEU A 212 13.21 -27.95 4.47
N LEU A 213 14.33 -27.22 4.56
CA LEU A 213 15.51 -27.49 3.74
C LEU A 213 16.09 -28.89 4.02
N LEU A 214 16.17 -29.31 5.30
CA LEU A 214 16.62 -30.65 5.68
C LEU A 214 15.72 -31.76 5.13
N LYS A 215 14.44 -31.46 4.90
CA LYS A 215 13.45 -32.38 4.30
C LYS A 215 13.41 -32.29 2.77
N GLY A 216 14.29 -31.50 2.16
CA GLY A 216 14.39 -31.35 0.71
C GLY A 216 13.30 -30.47 0.10
N VAL A 217 12.64 -29.62 0.90
CA VAL A 217 11.65 -28.65 0.42
C VAL A 217 12.38 -27.38 -0.02
N GLU A 218 12.08 -26.91 -1.23
CA GLU A 218 12.63 -25.67 -1.78
C GLU A 218 11.99 -24.44 -1.11
N ALA A 219 12.50 -24.07 0.07
CA ALA A 219 11.96 -22.99 0.89
C ALA A 219 12.87 -21.76 0.99
N VAL A 220 12.26 -20.59 1.19
CA VAL A 220 12.93 -19.32 1.55
C VAL A 220 12.29 -18.71 2.79
N ALA A 221 13.01 -17.83 3.48
CA ALA A 221 12.58 -17.17 4.71
C ALA A 221 12.64 -15.64 4.61
N ILE A 222 11.64 -14.95 5.17
CA ILE A 222 11.60 -13.48 5.29
C ILE A 222 11.18 -13.07 6.69
N HIS A 223 12.04 -12.34 7.38
CA HIS A 223 11.73 -11.72 8.66
C HIS A 223 12.66 -10.52 8.89
N GLY A 224 12.40 -9.71 9.91
CA GLY A 224 13.18 -8.50 10.18
C GLY A 224 14.59 -8.69 10.70
N GLY A 225 15.18 -9.88 10.58
CA GLY A 225 16.61 -10.11 10.75
C GLY A 225 17.37 -10.21 9.42
N LYS A 226 16.65 -10.41 8.30
CA LYS A 226 17.23 -10.48 6.96
C LYS A 226 17.52 -9.08 6.43
N ASP A 227 18.62 -8.95 5.70
CA ASP A 227 18.94 -7.70 5.01
C ASP A 227 18.01 -7.46 3.80
N GLN A 228 18.05 -6.25 3.24
CA GLN A 228 17.13 -5.88 2.16
C GLN A 228 17.40 -6.66 0.86
N GLU A 229 18.65 -7.05 0.60
CA GLU A 229 19.03 -7.81 -0.59
C GLU A 229 18.55 -9.26 -0.48
N GLU A 230 18.76 -9.89 0.67
CA GLU A 230 18.23 -11.22 1.00
C GLU A 230 16.70 -11.26 0.87
N ARG A 231 16.00 -10.25 1.41
CA ARG A 231 14.54 -10.16 1.31
C ARG A 231 14.09 -10.06 -0.14
N GLN A 232 14.73 -9.22 -0.94
CA GLN A 232 14.38 -9.05 -2.35
C GLN A 232 14.62 -10.35 -3.13
N ASN A 233 15.78 -10.99 -2.95
CA ASN A 233 16.12 -12.26 -3.58
C ASN A 233 15.16 -13.40 -3.20
N ALA A 234 14.74 -13.46 -1.93
CA ALA A 234 13.76 -14.44 -1.46
C ALA A 234 12.38 -14.23 -2.12
N ILE A 235 11.88 -12.98 -2.15
CA ILE A 235 10.62 -12.63 -2.80
C ILE A 235 10.67 -12.97 -4.29
N ASP A 236 11.75 -12.60 -4.97
CA ASP A 236 11.87 -12.82 -6.41
C ASP A 236 11.99 -14.30 -6.75
N SER A 237 12.73 -15.08 -5.94
CA SER A 237 12.82 -16.53 -6.12
C SER A 237 11.49 -17.23 -5.92
N PHE A 238 10.71 -16.82 -4.91
CA PHE A 238 9.36 -17.33 -4.67
C PHE A 238 8.38 -16.95 -5.79
N LYS A 239 8.32 -15.67 -6.18
CA LYS A 239 7.45 -15.18 -7.26
C LYS A 239 7.75 -15.81 -8.61
N THR A 240 9.03 -16.14 -8.88
CA THR A 240 9.45 -16.78 -10.14
C THR A 240 9.28 -18.30 -10.13
N GLY A 241 8.76 -18.89 -9.05
CA GLY A 241 8.58 -20.34 -8.93
C GLY A 241 9.88 -21.13 -8.76
N ARG A 242 11.00 -20.45 -8.45
CA ARG A 242 12.27 -21.13 -8.11
C ARG A 242 12.25 -21.72 -6.71
N LYS A 243 11.34 -21.26 -5.86
CA LYS A 243 11.13 -21.72 -4.48
C LYS A 243 9.64 -21.93 -4.28
N ASP A 244 9.30 -23.08 -3.71
CA ASP A 244 7.94 -23.58 -3.55
C ASP A 244 7.26 -22.99 -2.31
N VAL A 245 8.05 -22.72 -1.26
CA VAL A 245 7.55 -22.28 0.04
C VAL A 245 8.25 -21.01 0.50
N LEU A 246 7.48 -20.05 1.00
CA LEU A 246 8.00 -18.87 1.68
C LEU A 246 7.50 -18.85 3.13
N VAL A 247 8.44 -18.91 4.08
CA VAL A 247 8.19 -18.81 5.52
C VAL A 247 8.44 -17.37 5.96
N ALA A 248 7.50 -16.74 6.64
CA ALA A 248 7.63 -15.36 7.04
C ALA A 248 7.02 -15.06 8.41
N THR A 249 7.53 -14.02 9.08
CA THR A 249 6.73 -13.36 10.13
C THR A 249 5.66 -12.49 9.48
N ASP A 250 4.67 -12.01 10.23
CA ASP A 250 3.80 -10.94 9.74
C ASP A 250 4.66 -9.75 9.28
N VAL A 251 4.79 -9.62 7.97
CA VAL A 251 5.61 -8.59 7.31
C VAL A 251 4.78 -7.31 7.29
N GLY A 252 4.46 -6.78 8.47
CA GLY A 252 3.59 -5.61 8.64
C GLY A 252 3.81 -4.84 9.94
N GLY A 253 4.84 -5.18 10.71
CA GLY A 253 5.21 -4.46 11.93
C GLY A 253 6.71 -4.21 11.97
N TYR A 254 7.12 -3.07 11.41
CA TYR A 254 8.34 -2.37 11.84
C TYR A 254 7.92 -1.03 12.41
#